data_AF-A0A537YQZ1-F1
#
_entry.id   AF-A0A537YQZ1-F1
#
_cell.length_a   1.000
_cell.length_b   1.000
_cell.length_c   1.000
_cell.angle_alpha   90.00
_cell.angle_beta   90.00
_cell.angle_gamma   90.00
#
_symmetry.space_group_name_H-M   'P 1'
#
loop_
_entity.id
_entity.type
_entity.pdbx_description
1 polymer ?
#
loop_
_entity_poly.entity_id
_entity_poly.type
_entity_poly.pdbx_seq_one_letter_code
_entity_poly.pdbx_strand_id
1 'polypeptide(L)'
;MPLVIALFALLLCAGPAAAETYTVTRTDDPVPGACEPADCSLREALMAANGTTAVDDIVVVPASASPYLLQYEMLYLPISDEVEVRGAGADKTVVKGNGEESIFGTFSNRSVLSGLTIAGGQAAIQNSSGELIVRGVSIEGNRWNGGTAGIISNGPVTVESSFLGFNRTENVSGGVIFANAPVTVVNSTIAHNTSEKGLGAISGNSSVTLVNSAVVSNRSEAASMAAVGGTPLTVRNSVFADNRDAGGLLNCISTGPLTSFGGNVSDDGSCGAGGGDKPNVNPLLGPLELHGGTTRVFSLLAGSPAIDAAQQCPAVDQRGVPRPQGSPCDSGPYEFAAPPSPPPGDSEFAMKVGKKLRLTKKRVIRVPLTCPASEVSPPCRGRVRIGNLPLRFDGPHTLQMRFLSARFSIPAGKTKAVAVKSPRSTRIHLPTERGTWKVLLRVAAEDAAGNKWEVRKKRARLIRR
;
A
#
# COMPACT_ATOMS: atom_id res chain seq x y z
N MET A 1 -80.44 -5.78 -31.24
CA MET A 1 -79.13 -6.28 -31.70
C MET A 1 -78.12 -5.17 -31.46
N PRO A 2 -77.28 -5.20 -30.41
CA PRO A 2 -76.27 -4.16 -30.22
C PRO A 2 -75.01 -4.48 -31.02
N LEU A 3 -74.46 -3.41 -31.58
CA LEU A 3 -73.25 -3.32 -32.39
C LEU A 3 -72.02 -3.37 -31.48
N VAL A 4 -71.13 -4.36 -31.65
CA VAL A 4 -69.86 -4.45 -30.92
C VAL A 4 -68.78 -3.73 -31.73
N ILE A 5 -68.23 -2.66 -31.16
CA ILE A 5 -67.07 -1.92 -31.67
C ILE A 5 -65.81 -2.70 -31.28
N ALA A 6 -65.05 -3.17 -32.26
CA ALA A 6 -63.75 -3.80 -32.05
C ALA A 6 -62.68 -2.72 -31.92
N LEU A 7 -62.13 -2.57 -30.72
CA LEU A 7 -60.97 -1.72 -30.42
C LEU A 7 -59.69 -2.54 -30.70
N PHE A 8 -59.00 -2.24 -31.81
CA PHE A 8 -57.66 -2.78 -32.07
C PHE A 8 -56.66 -2.04 -31.19
N ALA A 9 -56.15 -2.71 -30.16
CA ALA A 9 -55.01 -2.22 -29.39
C ALA A 9 -53.73 -2.39 -30.24
N LEU A 10 -53.13 -1.26 -30.66
CA LEU A 10 -51.73 -1.26 -31.13
C LEU A 10 -50.84 -1.60 -29.93
N LEU A 11 -50.31 -2.83 -29.89
CA LEU A 11 -49.14 -3.12 -29.06
C LEU A 11 -47.92 -2.42 -29.69
N LEU A 12 -47.51 -1.31 -29.10
CA LEU A 12 -46.15 -0.78 -29.27
C LEU A 12 -45.20 -1.77 -28.59
N CYS A 13 -44.40 -2.47 -29.39
CA CYS A 13 -43.25 -3.22 -28.89
C CYS A 13 -42.22 -2.20 -28.35
N ALA A 14 -42.16 -2.03 -27.03
CA ALA A 14 -41.01 -1.39 -26.39
C ALA A 14 -39.77 -2.24 -26.70
N GLY A 15 -38.79 -1.66 -27.39
CA GLY A 15 -37.49 -2.30 -27.59
C GLY A 15 -36.79 -2.52 -26.24
N PRO A 16 -35.86 -3.48 -26.15
CA PRO A 16 -35.06 -3.65 -24.94
C PRO A 16 -34.23 -2.39 -24.69
N ALA A 17 -34.37 -1.79 -23.51
CA ALA A 17 -33.49 -0.72 -23.05
C ALA A 17 -32.11 -1.33 -22.75
N ALA A 18 -31.18 -1.15 -23.67
CA ALA A 18 -29.80 -1.62 -23.50
C ALA A 18 -28.97 -0.50 -22.88
N ALA A 19 -28.06 -0.85 -21.97
CA ALA A 19 -27.09 0.08 -21.41
C ALA A 19 -26.30 0.78 -22.52
N GLU A 20 -26.28 2.10 -22.48
CA GLU A 20 -25.52 2.94 -23.39
C GLU A 20 -24.13 3.23 -22.82
N THR A 21 -23.18 3.59 -23.70
CA THR A 21 -21.82 3.94 -23.30
C THR A 21 -21.44 5.30 -23.84
N TYR A 22 -21.11 6.21 -22.93
CA TYR A 22 -20.67 7.57 -23.21
C TYR A 22 -19.18 7.69 -22.92
N THR A 23 -18.38 8.08 -23.90
CA THR A 23 -16.93 8.21 -23.74
C THR A 23 -16.54 9.68 -23.70
N VAL A 24 -15.92 10.09 -22.60
CA VAL A 24 -15.41 11.45 -22.42
C VAL A 24 -14.19 11.67 -23.33
N THR A 25 -14.17 12.76 -24.10
CA THR A 25 -13.09 13.09 -25.04
C THR A 25 -12.25 14.30 -24.63
N ARG A 26 -12.74 15.11 -23.69
CA ARG A 26 -12.08 16.34 -23.21
C ARG A 26 -12.05 16.44 -21.69
N THR A 27 -11.07 17.19 -21.18
CA THR A 27 -10.78 17.28 -19.74
C THR A 27 -11.25 18.58 -19.08
N ASP A 28 -11.66 19.55 -19.87
CA ASP A 28 -12.31 20.76 -19.39
C ASP A 28 -13.83 20.57 -19.27
N ASP A 29 -14.49 21.52 -18.62
CA ASP A 29 -15.92 21.49 -18.27
C ASP A 29 -16.59 22.76 -18.83
N PRO A 30 -16.84 22.79 -20.16
CA PRO A 30 -17.47 23.92 -20.81
C PRO A 30 -18.94 24.05 -20.38
N VAL A 31 -19.60 25.11 -20.84
CA VAL A 31 -21.07 25.18 -20.78
C VAL A 31 -21.63 23.92 -21.45
N PRO A 32 -22.40 23.08 -20.75
CA PRO A 32 -22.76 21.77 -21.27
C PRO A 32 -23.68 21.86 -22.50
N GLY A 33 -23.30 21.12 -23.54
CA GLY A 33 -24.09 20.81 -24.72
C GLY A 33 -24.45 19.32 -24.81
N ALA A 34 -24.51 18.79 -26.04
CA ALA A 34 -24.68 17.36 -26.28
C ALA A 34 -23.32 16.63 -26.20
N CYS A 35 -23.32 15.40 -25.69
CA CYS A 35 -22.14 14.52 -25.72
C CYS A 35 -21.97 13.95 -27.13
N GLU A 36 -21.12 14.58 -27.93
CA GLU A 36 -20.83 14.14 -29.30
C GLU A 36 -19.57 13.25 -29.34
N PRO A 37 -19.44 12.32 -30.31
CA PRO A 37 -18.31 11.36 -30.35
C PRO A 37 -16.91 11.97 -30.35
N ALA A 38 -16.75 13.24 -30.76
CA ALA A 38 -15.49 13.97 -30.76
C ALA A 38 -15.46 15.10 -29.72
N ASP A 39 -16.59 15.44 -29.11
CA ASP A 39 -16.73 16.58 -28.20
C ASP A 39 -17.70 16.21 -27.07
N CYS A 40 -17.16 15.63 -26.01
CA CYS A 40 -17.93 15.24 -24.86
C CYS A 40 -17.10 15.38 -23.59
N SER A 41 -17.48 16.33 -22.75
CA SER A 41 -16.97 16.49 -21.38
C SER A 41 -17.58 15.47 -20.43
N LEU A 42 -17.00 15.33 -19.24
CA LEU A 42 -17.54 14.45 -18.20
C LEU A 42 -18.97 14.84 -17.80
N ARG A 43 -19.27 16.14 -17.75
CA ARG A 43 -20.60 16.63 -17.43
C ARG A 43 -21.61 16.29 -18.51
N GLU A 44 -21.26 16.49 -19.78
CA GLU A 44 -22.14 16.15 -20.91
C GLU A 44 -22.41 14.65 -20.98
N ALA A 45 -21.39 13.82 -20.74
CA ALA A 45 -21.55 12.36 -20.68
C ALA A 45 -22.54 11.93 -19.59
N LEU A 46 -22.41 12.50 -18.39
CA LEU A 46 -23.33 12.23 -17.29
C LEU A 46 -24.74 12.78 -17.55
N MET A 47 -24.86 13.95 -18.17
CA MET A 47 -26.17 14.49 -18.56
C MET A 47 -26.88 13.62 -19.58
N ALA A 48 -26.14 13.06 -20.54
CA ALA A 48 -26.68 12.12 -21.52
C ALA A 48 -27.13 10.81 -20.85
N ALA A 49 -26.27 10.20 -20.02
CA ALA A 49 -26.59 8.99 -19.27
C ALA A 49 -27.80 9.17 -18.32
N ASN A 50 -27.88 10.31 -17.63
CA ASN A 50 -29.02 10.63 -16.75
C ASN A 50 -30.34 10.86 -17.50
N GLY A 51 -30.30 11.05 -18.81
CA GLY A 51 -31.46 11.33 -19.66
C GLY A 51 -32.03 10.09 -20.34
N THR A 52 -31.46 8.91 -20.11
CA THR A 52 -31.93 7.67 -20.75
C THR A 52 -33.06 7.02 -19.95
N THR A 53 -33.62 5.95 -20.50
CA THR A 53 -34.50 5.02 -19.75
C THR A 53 -33.81 3.68 -19.53
N ALA A 54 -32.55 3.58 -19.94
CA ALA A 54 -31.72 2.41 -19.77
C ALA A 54 -31.14 2.40 -18.36
N VAL A 55 -30.94 1.21 -17.82
CA VAL A 55 -30.23 1.02 -16.56
C VAL A 55 -28.83 0.51 -16.86
N ASP A 56 -27.90 0.77 -15.94
CA ASP A 56 -26.50 0.39 -16.03
C ASP A 56 -25.72 1.06 -17.19
N ASP A 57 -26.06 2.30 -17.52
CA ASP A 57 -25.28 3.11 -18.47
C ASP A 57 -23.83 3.28 -17.99
N ILE A 58 -22.90 3.38 -18.93
CA ILE A 58 -21.47 3.48 -18.63
C ILE A 58 -20.90 4.80 -19.14
N VAL A 59 -20.40 5.62 -18.22
CA VAL A 59 -19.58 6.79 -18.55
C VAL A 59 -18.11 6.41 -18.44
N VAL A 60 -17.46 6.26 -19.59
CA VAL A 60 -16.03 5.95 -19.68
C VAL A 60 -15.22 7.25 -19.62
N VAL A 61 -14.32 7.33 -18.64
CA VAL A 61 -13.41 8.45 -18.42
C VAL A 61 -11.98 7.99 -18.72
N PRO A 62 -11.43 8.29 -19.91
CA PRO A 62 -10.11 7.79 -20.30
C PRO A 62 -8.95 8.20 -19.38
N ALA A 63 -7.80 7.57 -19.60
CA ALA A 63 -6.56 8.03 -18.99
C ALA A 63 -6.17 9.40 -19.56
N SER A 64 -5.71 10.31 -18.70
CA SER A 64 -5.29 11.64 -19.12
C SER A 64 -4.11 12.13 -18.29
N ALA A 65 -3.20 12.87 -18.94
CA ALA A 65 -2.11 13.56 -18.25
C ALA A 65 -2.60 14.80 -17.47
N SER A 66 -3.76 15.35 -17.86
CA SER A 66 -4.43 16.46 -17.20
C SER A 66 -5.67 15.98 -16.45
N PRO A 67 -5.99 16.54 -15.27
CA PRO A 67 -7.22 16.21 -14.57
C PRO A 67 -8.45 16.66 -15.37
N TYR A 68 -9.55 15.92 -15.21
CA TYR A 68 -10.89 16.34 -15.59
C TYR A 68 -11.37 17.38 -14.57
N LEU A 69 -11.38 18.64 -14.96
CA LEU A 69 -11.65 19.79 -14.07
C LEU A 69 -13.14 20.09 -14.02
N LEU A 70 -13.68 20.43 -12.86
CA LEU A 70 -15.04 20.98 -12.73
C LEU A 70 -14.94 22.52 -12.68
N GLN A 71 -15.45 23.18 -13.71
CA GLN A 71 -15.27 24.63 -13.94
C GLN A 71 -16.57 25.36 -14.28
N TYR A 72 -17.60 24.63 -14.68
CA TYR A 72 -18.91 25.19 -14.97
C TYR A 72 -19.60 25.68 -13.68
N GLU A 73 -20.55 26.61 -13.81
CA GLU A 73 -21.21 27.28 -12.66
C GLU A 73 -21.82 26.31 -11.65
N MET A 74 -22.29 25.15 -12.12
CA MET A 74 -22.68 24.03 -11.26
C MET A 74 -21.47 23.14 -11.00
N LEU A 75 -20.91 23.17 -9.79
CA LEU A 75 -19.60 22.58 -9.51
C LEU A 75 -19.64 21.13 -9.02
N TYR A 76 -20.84 20.52 -8.97
CA TYR A 76 -21.03 19.09 -8.76
C TYR A 76 -21.53 18.38 -10.03
N LEU A 77 -21.29 17.08 -10.11
CA LEU A 77 -21.71 16.18 -11.19
C LEU A 77 -22.87 15.29 -10.69
N PRO A 78 -24.12 15.53 -11.12
CA PRO A 78 -25.25 14.70 -10.74
C PRO A 78 -25.21 13.33 -11.42
N ILE A 79 -25.53 12.28 -10.66
CA ILE A 79 -25.83 10.92 -11.14
C ILE A 79 -27.26 10.62 -10.68
N SER A 80 -28.24 10.80 -11.56
CA SER A 80 -29.66 10.61 -11.27
C SER A 80 -30.24 9.33 -11.85
N ASP A 81 -29.48 8.62 -12.68
CA ASP A 81 -29.81 7.26 -13.16
C ASP A 81 -28.79 6.22 -12.69
N GLU A 82 -29.06 4.94 -12.94
CA GLU A 82 -28.15 3.83 -12.65
C GLU A 82 -26.96 3.83 -13.61
N VAL A 83 -25.88 4.51 -13.20
CA VAL A 83 -24.68 4.74 -14.02
C VAL A 83 -23.43 4.18 -13.34
N GLU A 84 -22.56 3.56 -14.14
CA GLU A 84 -21.15 3.35 -13.81
C GLU A 84 -20.27 4.45 -14.42
N VAL A 85 -19.59 5.24 -13.58
CA VAL A 85 -18.50 6.11 -14.01
C VAL A 85 -17.18 5.35 -13.88
N ARG A 86 -16.59 5.01 -15.02
CA ARG A 86 -15.42 4.13 -15.11
C ARG A 86 -14.20 4.86 -15.65
N GLY A 87 -13.23 5.08 -14.77
CA GLY A 87 -11.90 5.56 -15.12
C GLY A 87 -10.96 4.45 -15.61
N ALA A 88 -9.82 4.83 -16.18
CA ALA A 88 -8.80 3.89 -16.69
C ALA A 88 -7.87 3.32 -15.59
N GLY A 89 -8.09 3.70 -14.34
CA GLY A 89 -7.25 3.42 -13.17
C GLY A 89 -7.09 4.70 -12.33
N ALA A 90 -7.16 4.59 -11.00
CA ALA A 90 -7.04 5.76 -10.13
C ALA A 90 -5.67 6.47 -10.28
N ASP A 91 -4.63 5.77 -10.73
CA ASP A 91 -3.32 6.31 -11.10
C ASP A 91 -3.28 7.08 -12.43
N LYS A 92 -4.35 7.02 -13.23
CA LYS A 92 -4.41 7.53 -14.62
C LYS A 92 -5.55 8.49 -14.91
N THR A 93 -6.63 8.42 -14.12
CA THR A 93 -7.84 9.22 -14.33
C THR A 93 -8.12 10.03 -13.06
N VAL A 94 -7.99 11.35 -13.13
CA VAL A 94 -8.22 12.25 -12.00
C VAL A 94 -9.39 13.18 -12.32
N VAL A 95 -10.45 13.10 -11.52
CA VAL A 95 -11.57 14.06 -11.51
C VAL A 95 -11.33 15.04 -10.37
N LYS A 96 -11.22 16.32 -10.71
CA LYS A 96 -10.76 17.35 -9.78
C LYS A 96 -11.74 18.51 -9.65
N GLY A 97 -12.24 18.69 -8.44
CA GLY A 97 -13.03 19.85 -8.05
C GLY A 97 -12.18 21.11 -7.86
N ASN A 98 -12.85 22.23 -7.57
CA ASN A 98 -12.22 23.52 -7.33
C ASN A 98 -12.22 23.96 -5.84
N GLY A 99 -12.73 23.11 -4.94
CA GLY A 99 -12.78 23.35 -3.50
C GLY A 99 -14.09 23.95 -2.99
N GLU A 100 -15.08 24.18 -3.86
CA GLU A 100 -16.31 24.90 -3.51
C GLU A 100 -17.53 24.01 -3.29
N GLU A 101 -17.60 22.84 -3.95
CA GLU A 101 -18.73 21.90 -3.82
C GLU A 101 -18.25 20.45 -3.72
N SER A 102 -19.20 19.53 -3.59
CA SER A 102 -18.94 18.10 -3.73
C SER A 102 -18.79 17.73 -5.19
N ILE A 103 -17.90 16.78 -5.50
CA ILE A 103 -17.59 16.47 -6.90
C ILE A 103 -18.73 15.65 -7.53
N PHE A 104 -19.18 14.58 -6.87
CA PHE A 104 -20.31 13.78 -7.33
C PHE A 104 -21.50 13.89 -6.38
N GLY A 105 -22.70 14.03 -6.95
CA GLY A 105 -23.98 13.92 -6.24
C GLY A 105 -24.79 12.76 -6.80
N THR A 106 -25.05 11.73 -6.00
CA THR A 106 -25.81 10.54 -6.44
C THR A 106 -27.23 10.58 -5.90
N PHE A 107 -28.20 10.38 -6.80
CA PHE A 107 -29.65 10.48 -6.56
C PHE A 107 -30.42 9.27 -7.09
N SER A 108 -29.73 8.35 -7.79
CA SER A 108 -30.31 7.13 -8.33
C SER A 108 -30.42 6.02 -7.27
N ASN A 109 -31.03 4.90 -7.65
CA ASN A 109 -31.12 3.71 -6.79
C ASN A 109 -29.76 3.03 -6.59
N ARG A 110 -28.87 3.16 -7.58
CA ARG A 110 -27.52 2.56 -7.56
C ARG A 110 -26.56 3.40 -8.40
N SER A 111 -25.38 3.70 -7.85
CA SER A 111 -24.31 4.39 -8.58
C SER A 111 -22.98 3.68 -8.35
N VAL A 112 -22.22 3.49 -9.43
CA VAL A 112 -20.89 2.86 -9.35
C VAL A 112 -19.83 3.85 -9.81
N LEU A 113 -18.82 4.07 -8.98
CA LEU A 113 -17.62 4.81 -9.34
C LEU A 113 -16.43 3.85 -9.31
N SER A 114 -15.71 3.73 -10.43
CA SER A 114 -14.62 2.78 -10.56
C SER A 114 -13.38 3.38 -11.22
N GLY A 115 -12.19 2.97 -10.74
CA GLY A 115 -10.93 3.22 -11.43
C GLY A 115 -10.56 4.70 -11.63
N LEU A 116 -10.88 5.58 -10.68
CA LEU A 116 -10.63 7.02 -10.79
C LEU A 116 -10.13 7.62 -9.46
N THR A 117 -9.48 8.78 -9.55
CA THR A 117 -9.14 9.62 -8.40
C THR A 117 -10.14 10.77 -8.30
N ILE A 118 -10.68 11.02 -7.11
CA ILE A 118 -11.58 12.13 -6.78
C ILE A 118 -10.90 13.05 -5.78
N ALA A 119 -10.60 14.28 -6.18
CA ALA A 119 -9.77 15.17 -5.38
C ALA A 119 -10.16 16.65 -5.51
N GLY A 120 -9.82 17.44 -4.49
CA GLY A 120 -9.96 18.89 -4.52
C GLY A 120 -11.42 19.39 -4.45
N GLY A 121 -12.35 18.56 -4.00
CA GLY A 121 -13.70 18.99 -3.64
C GLY A 121 -13.81 19.42 -2.18
N GLN A 122 -14.96 19.97 -1.81
CA GLN A 122 -15.37 20.03 -0.41
C GLN A 122 -15.58 18.59 0.08
N ALA A 123 -16.54 17.90 -0.51
CA ALA A 123 -16.67 16.45 -0.41
C ALA A 123 -16.32 15.78 -1.74
N ALA A 124 -15.94 14.51 -1.71
CA ALA A 124 -15.78 13.74 -2.93
C ALA A 124 -17.16 13.32 -3.48
N ILE A 125 -18.01 12.75 -2.62
CA ILE A 125 -19.29 12.15 -3.00
C ILE A 125 -20.35 12.48 -1.95
N GLN A 126 -21.50 12.98 -2.40
CA GLN A 126 -22.73 13.06 -1.62
C GLN A 126 -23.75 12.08 -2.19
N ASN A 127 -24.15 11.08 -1.41
CA ASN A 127 -25.14 10.08 -1.80
C ASN A 127 -26.46 10.26 -1.05
N SER A 128 -27.54 10.46 -1.81
CA SER A 128 -28.84 10.86 -1.29
C SER A 128 -29.67 9.72 -0.71
N SER A 129 -29.57 8.49 -1.24
CA SER A 129 -30.37 7.35 -0.75
C SER A 129 -29.98 5.98 -1.34
N GLY A 130 -29.56 5.92 -2.61
CA GLY A 130 -29.26 4.65 -3.31
C GLY A 130 -28.00 3.93 -2.83
N GLU A 131 -27.76 2.73 -3.36
CA GLU A 131 -26.50 2.03 -3.14
C GLU A 131 -25.34 2.73 -3.87
N LEU A 132 -24.30 3.09 -3.14
CA LEU A 132 -23.06 3.61 -3.71
C LEU A 132 -21.96 2.55 -3.65
N ILE A 133 -21.41 2.21 -4.82
CA ILE A 133 -20.26 1.30 -4.94
C ILE A 133 -19.04 2.09 -5.41
N VAL A 134 -17.96 2.03 -4.63
CA VAL A 134 -16.68 2.70 -4.90
C VAL A 134 -15.60 1.63 -5.03
N ARG A 135 -15.10 1.40 -6.26
CA ARG A 135 -14.21 0.28 -6.57
C ARG A 135 -12.91 0.71 -7.25
N GLY A 136 -11.76 0.44 -6.63
CA GLY A 136 -10.47 0.82 -7.21
C GLY A 136 -10.32 2.33 -7.37
N VAL A 137 -10.94 3.10 -6.46
CA VAL A 137 -10.97 4.57 -6.47
C VAL A 137 -9.99 5.13 -5.44
N SER A 138 -9.39 6.27 -5.75
CA SER A 138 -8.65 7.10 -4.78
C SER A 138 -9.50 8.32 -4.41
N ILE A 139 -9.86 8.49 -3.14
CA ILE A 139 -10.50 9.71 -2.64
C ILE A 139 -9.48 10.44 -1.79
N GLU A 140 -8.94 11.53 -2.32
CA GLU A 140 -7.80 12.19 -1.69
C GLU A 140 -7.78 13.70 -1.78
N GLY A 141 -7.26 14.34 -0.71
CA GLY A 141 -7.04 15.78 -0.68
C GLY A 141 -8.33 16.62 -0.75
N ASN A 142 -9.47 16.05 -0.37
CA ASN A 142 -10.72 16.79 -0.25
C ASN A 142 -10.79 17.46 1.13
N ARG A 143 -11.39 18.65 1.19
CA ARG A 143 -11.47 19.42 2.43
C ARG A 143 -12.82 20.10 2.57
N TRP A 144 -13.54 19.76 3.64
CA TRP A 144 -14.77 20.46 3.98
C TRP A 144 -14.80 20.90 5.44
N ASN A 145 -14.94 22.20 5.65
CA ASN A 145 -15.07 22.72 7.00
C ASN A 145 -16.49 22.49 7.58
N GLY A 146 -17.48 22.25 6.71
CA GLY A 146 -18.89 22.09 7.09
C GLY A 146 -19.34 20.66 7.40
N GLY A 147 -18.61 19.63 6.96
CA GLY A 147 -19.01 18.22 7.09
C GLY A 147 -17.93 17.25 6.63
N THR A 148 -18.27 16.05 6.17
CA THR A 148 -17.28 15.04 5.76
C THR A 148 -16.70 15.31 4.37
N ALA A 149 -15.37 15.28 4.26
CA ALA A 149 -14.68 15.60 3.02
C ALA A 149 -14.58 14.44 2.01
N GLY A 150 -14.79 13.19 2.43
CA GLY A 150 -14.83 12.06 1.51
C GLY A 150 -16.26 11.77 1.04
N ILE A 151 -16.88 10.77 1.66
CA ILE A 151 -18.20 10.26 1.32
C ILE A 151 -19.20 10.63 2.42
N ILE A 152 -20.29 11.26 2.01
CA ILE A 152 -21.48 11.46 2.83
C ILE A 152 -22.59 10.63 2.22
N SER A 153 -23.24 9.77 3.00
CA SER A 153 -24.23 8.85 2.42
C SER A 153 -25.44 8.64 3.32
N ASN A 154 -26.63 8.78 2.72
CA ASN A 154 -27.88 8.31 3.32
C ASN A 154 -28.28 6.91 2.82
N GLY A 155 -27.61 6.40 1.78
CA GLY A 155 -27.75 5.03 1.28
C GLY A 155 -26.58 4.10 1.64
N PRO A 156 -26.70 2.79 1.41
CA PRO A 156 -25.62 1.84 1.66
C PRO A 156 -24.36 2.19 0.86
N VAL A 157 -23.19 1.99 1.46
CA VAL A 157 -21.89 2.25 0.81
C VAL A 157 -21.03 0.99 0.83
N THR A 158 -20.54 0.60 -0.34
CA THR A 158 -19.54 -0.48 -0.51
C THR A 158 -18.25 0.12 -1.07
N VAL A 159 -17.16 -0.01 -0.32
CA VAL A 159 -15.82 0.46 -0.69
C VAL A 159 -14.91 -0.75 -0.90
N GLU A 160 -14.42 -0.92 -2.12
CA GLU A 160 -13.63 -2.09 -2.51
C GLU A 160 -12.32 -1.70 -3.18
N SER A 161 -11.21 -2.32 -2.78
CA SER A 161 -9.89 -2.12 -3.40
C SER A 161 -9.48 -0.65 -3.57
N SER A 162 -9.94 0.21 -2.65
CA SER A 162 -9.85 1.66 -2.78
C SER A 162 -8.91 2.27 -1.75
N PHE A 163 -8.44 3.49 -2.05
CA PHE A 163 -7.66 4.31 -1.14
C PHE A 163 -8.44 5.57 -0.76
N LEU A 164 -8.70 5.76 0.53
CA LEU A 164 -9.39 6.95 1.04
C LEU A 164 -8.45 7.64 2.03
N GLY A 165 -7.80 8.73 1.61
CA GLY A 165 -6.80 9.34 2.46
C GLY A 165 -6.48 10.79 2.21
N PHE A 166 -5.84 11.44 3.18
CA PHE A 166 -5.49 12.86 3.12
C PHE A 166 -6.72 13.79 3.02
N ASN A 167 -7.89 13.35 3.48
CA ASN A 167 -9.09 14.19 3.54
C ASN A 167 -9.19 14.88 4.90
N ARG A 168 -9.67 16.13 4.91
CA ARG A 168 -9.73 16.96 6.13
C ARG A 168 -11.12 17.56 6.36
N THR A 169 -11.62 17.43 7.59
CA THR A 169 -12.83 18.11 8.07
C THR A 169 -12.58 18.85 9.39
N GLU A 170 -13.29 19.96 9.59
CA GLU A 170 -13.26 20.78 10.80
C GLU A 170 -14.51 20.58 11.70
N ASN A 171 -15.43 19.69 11.29
CA ASN A 171 -16.72 19.49 11.97
C ASN A 171 -16.80 18.12 12.72
N VAL A 172 -17.94 17.83 13.37
CA VAL A 172 -18.17 16.66 14.24
C VAL A 172 -18.43 15.34 13.47
N SER A 173 -18.25 15.35 12.16
CA SER A 173 -18.51 14.21 11.26
C SER A 173 -17.30 13.28 11.11
N GLY A 174 -17.48 12.13 10.44
CA GLY A 174 -16.37 11.22 10.14
C GLY A 174 -15.34 11.86 9.22
N GLY A 175 -14.06 11.54 9.43
CA GLY A 175 -12.93 12.15 8.71
C GLY A 175 -12.98 11.95 7.19
N VAL A 176 -13.44 10.79 6.73
CA VAL A 176 -13.59 10.50 5.29
C VAL A 176 -14.88 9.78 4.92
N ILE A 177 -15.52 9.04 5.81
CA ILE A 177 -16.87 8.49 5.56
C ILE A 177 -17.79 8.90 6.70
N PHE A 178 -18.95 9.45 6.36
CA PHE A 178 -20.09 9.60 7.24
C PHE A 178 -21.33 9.01 6.58
N ALA A 179 -21.96 8.02 7.21
CA ALA A 179 -23.11 7.35 6.62
C ALA A 179 -24.26 7.12 7.61
N ASN A 180 -25.49 7.34 7.15
CA ASN A 180 -26.74 7.03 7.86
C ASN A 180 -27.28 5.63 7.53
N ALA A 181 -26.55 4.87 6.71
CA ALA A 181 -26.89 3.53 6.25
C ALA A 181 -25.64 2.63 6.31
N PRO A 182 -25.77 1.31 6.10
CA PRO A 182 -24.66 0.37 6.25
C PRO A 182 -23.44 0.72 5.38
N VAL A 183 -22.25 0.60 5.97
CA VAL A 183 -20.96 0.76 5.27
C VAL A 183 -20.20 -0.56 5.29
N THR A 184 -19.79 -1.01 4.12
CA THR A 184 -18.92 -2.19 3.96
C THR A 184 -17.62 -1.78 3.29
N VAL A 185 -16.49 -2.10 3.93
CA VAL A 185 -15.14 -1.79 3.43
C VAL A 185 -14.37 -3.08 3.28
N VAL A 186 -13.93 -3.38 2.06
CA VAL A 186 -13.22 -4.61 1.71
C VAL A 186 -11.93 -4.27 0.97
N ASN A 187 -10.81 -4.92 1.35
CA ASN A 187 -9.53 -4.76 0.67
C ASN A 187 -9.12 -3.31 0.45
N SER A 188 -9.46 -2.41 1.37
CA SER A 188 -9.24 -0.97 1.15
C SER A 188 -8.32 -0.39 2.21
N THR A 189 -7.64 0.69 1.84
CA THR A 189 -6.75 1.44 2.73
C THR A 189 -7.38 2.80 3.03
N ILE A 190 -7.62 3.07 4.31
CA ILE A 190 -8.15 4.35 4.79
C ILE A 190 -7.10 4.98 5.69
N ALA A 191 -6.45 6.05 5.22
CA ALA A 191 -5.29 6.56 5.92
C ALA A 191 -5.07 8.06 5.85
N HIS A 192 -4.44 8.61 6.88
CA HIS A 192 -4.10 10.04 6.93
C HIS A 192 -5.28 10.98 6.75
N ASN A 193 -6.49 10.57 7.17
CA ASN A 193 -7.63 11.48 7.24
C ASN A 193 -7.65 12.20 8.59
N THR A 194 -8.18 13.41 8.60
CA THR A 194 -8.24 14.25 9.79
C THR A 194 -9.64 14.78 9.97
N SER A 195 -10.21 14.60 11.16
CA SER A 195 -11.37 15.32 11.65
C SER A 195 -10.94 16.18 12.84
N GLU A 196 -11.43 17.41 12.94
CA GLU A 196 -11.17 18.23 14.12
C GLU A 196 -12.01 17.75 15.31
N LYS A 197 -13.30 17.44 15.10
CA LYS A 197 -14.26 17.23 16.19
C LYS A 197 -15.00 15.88 16.14
N GLY A 198 -14.83 15.10 15.09
CA GLY A 198 -15.49 13.80 14.90
C GLY A 198 -14.51 12.63 14.83
N LEU A 199 -15.00 11.48 14.37
CA LEU A 199 -14.15 10.29 14.20
C LEU A 199 -13.09 10.53 13.12
N GLY A 200 -11.90 9.95 13.31
CA GLY A 200 -10.76 10.19 12.44
C GLY A 200 -10.93 9.67 11.00
N ALA A 201 -11.75 8.65 10.78
CA ALA A 201 -11.95 8.03 9.47
C ALA A 201 -13.43 7.76 9.14
N ILE A 202 -14.05 6.77 9.77
CA ILE A 202 -15.41 6.31 9.45
C ILE A 202 -16.32 6.57 10.65
N SER A 203 -17.43 7.25 10.39
CA SER A 203 -18.53 7.40 11.34
C SER A 203 -19.82 6.87 10.69
N GLY A 204 -20.38 5.81 11.23
CA GLY A 204 -21.68 5.26 10.82
C GLY A 204 -22.73 5.45 11.90
N ASN A 205 -23.89 6.00 11.54
CA ASN A 205 -25.10 5.93 12.37
C ASN A 205 -25.82 4.57 12.21
N SER A 206 -25.27 3.68 11.37
CA SER A 206 -25.71 2.30 11.13
C SER A 206 -24.53 1.34 11.22
N SER A 207 -24.66 0.12 10.69
CA SER A 207 -23.60 -0.87 10.74
C SER A 207 -22.38 -0.46 9.92
N VAL A 208 -21.19 -0.75 10.45
CA VAL A 208 -19.92 -0.61 9.73
C VAL A 208 -19.22 -1.97 9.75
N THR A 209 -18.82 -2.46 8.58
CA THR A 209 -18.14 -3.75 8.41
C THR A 209 -16.80 -3.53 7.71
N LEU A 210 -15.70 -3.97 8.32
CA LEU A 210 -14.37 -3.97 7.73
C LEU A 210 -13.86 -5.39 7.54
N VAL A 211 -13.46 -5.71 6.32
CA VAL A 211 -12.89 -7.01 5.94
C VAL A 211 -11.58 -6.78 5.20
N ASN A 212 -10.50 -7.41 5.66
CA ASN A 212 -9.19 -7.36 4.99
C ASN A 212 -8.76 -5.93 4.62
N SER A 213 -9.02 -4.97 5.49
CA SER A 213 -8.79 -3.54 5.24
C SER A 213 -7.79 -2.95 6.23
N ALA A 214 -7.24 -1.79 5.92
CA ALA A 214 -6.31 -1.07 6.79
C ALA A 214 -6.86 0.31 7.13
N VAL A 215 -6.93 0.63 8.42
CA VAL A 215 -7.26 1.98 8.92
C VAL A 215 -6.05 2.50 9.68
N VAL A 216 -5.32 3.45 9.10
CA VAL A 216 -3.97 3.81 9.57
C VAL A 216 -3.74 5.32 9.62
N SER A 217 -3.16 5.82 10.72
CA SER A 217 -2.76 7.22 10.86
C SER A 217 -3.89 8.24 10.65
N ASN A 218 -5.13 7.90 10.97
CA ASN A 218 -6.27 8.82 10.96
C ASN A 218 -6.38 9.56 12.30
N ARG A 219 -6.82 10.82 12.28
CA ARG A 219 -6.76 11.70 13.45
C ARG A 219 -8.09 12.37 13.78
N SER A 220 -8.42 12.37 15.07
CA SER A 220 -9.37 13.30 15.70
C SER A 220 -8.57 14.35 16.48
N GLU A 221 -8.45 15.59 15.99
CA GLU A 221 -7.51 16.57 16.55
C GLU A 221 -7.95 17.15 17.92
N ALA A 222 -9.23 17.50 18.07
CA ALA A 222 -9.75 18.18 19.26
C ALA A 222 -10.75 17.34 20.08
N ALA A 223 -11.32 16.29 19.51
CA ALA A 223 -12.22 15.37 20.22
C ALA A 223 -11.52 14.06 20.61
N SER A 224 -12.03 13.40 21.65
CA SER A 224 -11.60 12.05 22.05
C SER A 224 -12.41 10.99 21.32
N MET A 225 -12.22 10.92 20.00
CA MET A 225 -12.99 10.07 19.10
C MET A 225 -12.06 9.11 18.35
N ALA A 226 -12.47 7.85 18.23
CA ALA A 226 -11.71 6.82 17.54
C ALA A 226 -11.60 7.07 16.03
N ALA A 227 -10.77 6.27 15.35
CA ALA A 227 -10.71 6.25 13.90
C ALA A 227 -12.03 5.76 13.28
N VAL A 228 -12.58 4.67 13.82
CA VAL A 228 -13.76 3.98 13.27
C VAL A 228 -14.84 3.83 14.32
N GLY A 229 -16.08 4.07 13.92
CA GLY A 229 -17.25 3.74 14.72
C GLY A 229 -18.49 3.44 13.89
N GLY A 230 -19.36 2.61 14.47
CA GLY A 230 -20.61 2.14 13.86
C GLY A 230 -21.49 1.43 14.89
N THR A 231 -22.75 1.17 14.53
CA THR A 231 -23.73 0.50 15.39
C THR A 231 -24.54 -0.54 14.63
N PRO A 232 -24.15 -1.84 14.64
CA PRO A 232 -22.92 -2.40 15.22
C PRO A 232 -21.65 -2.15 14.40
N LEU A 233 -20.48 -2.30 15.02
CA LEU A 233 -19.18 -2.36 14.35
C LEU A 233 -18.72 -3.82 14.21
N THR A 234 -18.42 -4.25 12.98
CA THR A 234 -17.89 -5.58 12.67
C THR A 234 -16.51 -5.46 12.03
N VAL A 235 -15.54 -6.18 12.56
CA VAL A 235 -14.16 -6.18 12.04
C VAL A 235 -13.63 -7.59 11.85
N ARG A 236 -12.90 -7.79 10.76
CA ARG A 236 -12.29 -9.08 10.44
C ARG A 236 -11.03 -8.89 9.59
N ASN A 237 -10.00 -9.69 9.89
CA ASN A 237 -8.78 -9.78 9.09
C ASN A 237 -8.15 -8.41 8.80
N SER A 238 -8.37 -7.38 9.62
CA SER A 238 -8.04 -5.99 9.29
C SER A 238 -6.89 -5.46 10.15
N VAL A 239 -6.23 -4.42 9.66
CA VAL A 239 -5.09 -3.78 10.33
C VAL A 239 -5.49 -2.40 10.82
N PHE A 240 -5.19 -2.10 12.09
CA PHE A 240 -5.41 -0.80 12.71
C PHE A 240 -4.11 -0.31 13.33
N ALA A 241 -3.65 0.88 12.94
CA ALA A 241 -2.39 1.41 13.44
C ALA A 241 -2.34 2.94 13.45
N ASP A 242 -1.72 3.50 14.48
CA ASP A 242 -1.39 4.91 14.63
C ASP A 242 -2.58 5.86 14.46
N ASN A 243 -3.81 5.37 14.65
CA ASN A 243 -4.96 6.26 14.69
C ASN A 243 -5.04 6.92 16.06
N ARG A 244 -5.23 8.24 16.06
CA ARG A 244 -5.06 9.05 17.26
C ARG A 244 -6.21 10.01 17.47
N ASP A 245 -6.52 10.23 18.73
CA ASP A 245 -7.39 11.30 19.18
C ASP A 245 -6.62 12.27 20.09
N ALA A 246 -7.32 13.22 20.71
CA ALA A 246 -6.70 14.13 21.69
C ALA A 246 -6.16 13.41 22.95
N GLY A 247 -6.61 12.18 23.23
CA GLY A 247 -6.25 11.37 24.39
C GLY A 247 -5.15 10.33 24.13
N GLY A 248 -4.85 9.97 22.89
CA GLY A 248 -3.82 8.99 22.56
C GLY A 248 -4.17 8.11 21.36
N LEU A 249 -3.73 6.86 21.39
CA LEU A 249 -4.11 5.85 20.39
C LEU A 249 -5.55 5.40 20.66
N LEU A 250 -6.39 5.45 19.62
CA LEU A 250 -7.75 4.93 19.70
C LEU A 250 -8.24 4.54 18.29
N ASN A 251 -8.24 3.24 18.01
CA ASN A 251 -8.57 2.71 16.70
C ASN A 251 -10.08 2.56 16.47
N CYS A 252 -10.79 1.94 17.42
CA CYS A 252 -12.21 1.62 17.28
C CYS A 252 -13.04 2.11 18.47
N ILE A 253 -14.28 2.50 18.19
CA ILE A 253 -15.32 2.72 19.19
C ILE A 253 -16.64 2.20 18.63
N SER A 254 -17.53 1.74 19.50
CA SER A 254 -18.89 1.35 19.10
C SER A 254 -19.85 1.72 20.22
N THR A 255 -20.95 2.38 19.90
CA THR A 255 -22.06 2.63 20.84
C THR A 255 -23.06 1.48 20.87
N GLY A 256 -22.92 0.51 19.95
CA GLY A 256 -23.59 -0.79 19.96
C GLY A 256 -22.59 -1.95 20.08
N PRO A 257 -22.97 -3.19 19.70
CA PRO A 257 -22.04 -4.31 19.70
C PRO A 257 -20.83 -4.07 18.79
N LEU A 258 -19.63 -4.28 19.32
CA LEU A 258 -18.41 -4.43 18.54
C LEU A 258 -18.08 -5.91 18.45
N THR A 259 -18.09 -6.46 17.24
CA THR A 259 -17.80 -7.88 16.98
C THR A 259 -16.54 -8.02 16.14
N SER A 260 -15.55 -8.73 16.67
CA SER A 260 -14.42 -9.21 15.88
C SER A 260 -14.62 -10.65 15.46
N PHE A 261 -14.50 -10.93 14.16
CA PHE A 261 -14.48 -12.28 13.60
C PHE A 261 -13.07 -12.87 13.48
N GLY A 262 -12.08 -12.24 14.10
CA GLY A 262 -10.71 -12.76 14.15
C GLY A 262 -9.79 -12.24 13.05
N GLY A 263 -8.50 -12.56 13.22
CA GLY A 263 -7.42 -12.22 12.28
C GLY A 263 -7.07 -10.74 12.20
N ASN A 264 -7.54 -9.89 13.12
CA ASN A 264 -7.18 -8.47 13.13
C ASN A 264 -5.82 -8.23 13.81
N VAL A 265 -5.09 -7.21 13.36
CA VAL A 265 -3.87 -6.74 14.03
C VAL A 265 -4.06 -5.27 14.38
N SER A 266 -3.93 -4.93 15.66
CA SER A 266 -4.17 -3.58 16.18
C SER A 266 -3.03 -3.16 17.10
N ASP A 267 -2.55 -1.92 16.96
CA ASP A 267 -1.56 -1.35 17.88
C ASP A 267 -2.14 -0.90 19.23
N ASP A 268 -3.47 -1.05 19.41
CA ASP A 268 -4.19 -0.90 20.67
C ASP A 268 -5.12 -2.11 20.93
N GLY A 269 -5.93 -2.03 21.99
CA GLY A 269 -6.93 -3.06 22.33
C GLY A 269 -8.39 -2.71 22.02
N SER A 270 -8.66 -1.63 21.26
CA SER A 270 -10.02 -1.08 21.15
C SER A 270 -10.91 -1.78 20.13
N CYS A 271 -10.33 -2.47 19.14
CA CYS A 271 -11.06 -3.13 18.05
C CYS A 271 -11.56 -4.55 18.36
N GLY A 272 -11.78 -4.85 19.65
CA GLY A 272 -12.25 -6.16 20.11
C GLY A 272 -11.14 -7.22 20.21
N ALA A 273 -11.53 -8.43 20.59
CA ALA A 273 -10.63 -9.56 20.83
C ALA A 273 -11.25 -10.88 20.32
N GLY A 274 -11.35 -11.02 19.00
CA GLY A 274 -11.75 -12.25 18.32
C GLY A 274 -10.62 -13.28 18.22
N GLY A 275 -10.94 -14.48 17.76
CA GLY A 275 -9.95 -15.56 17.61
C GLY A 275 -8.84 -15.21 16.62
N GLY A 276 -7.57 -15.32 17.04
CA GLY A 276 -6.42 -14.99 16.19
C GLY A 276 -6.11 -13.49 16.07
N ASP A 277 -6.90 -12.62 16.71
CA ASP A 277 -6.57 -11.19 16.80
C ASP A 277 -5.26 -10.98 17.57
N LYS A 278 -4.54 -9.91 17.20
CA LYS A 278 -3.30 -9.46 17.82
C LYS A 278 -3.45 -8.01 18.29
N PRO A 279 -4.14 -7.76 19.42
CA PRO A 279 -4.28 -6.41 19.99
C PRO A 279 -2.99 -5.94 20.67
N ASN A 280 -2.78 -4.62 20.75
CA ASN A 280 -1.61 -3.96 21.34
C ASN A 280 -0.27 -4.37 20.70
N VAL A 281 -0.28 -4.63 19.39
CA VAL A 281 0.89 -5.07 18.63
C VAL A 281 1.06 -4.18 17.40
N ASN A 282 2.28 -3.65 17.22
CA ASN A 282 2.62 -2.88 16.02
C ASN A 282 2.54 -3.80 14.77
N PRO A 283 1.72 -3.47 13.75
CA PRO A 283 1.61 -4.30 12.55
C PRO A 283 2.85 -4.29 11.64
N LEU A 284 3.87 -3.48 11.92
CA LEU A 284 5.10 -3.35 11.12
C LEU A 284 4.81 -3.08 9.63
N LEU A 285 4.12 -1.97 9.38
CA LEU A 285 3.80 -1.51 8.04
C LEU A 285 5.01 -0.87 7.35
N GLY A 286 5.14 -1.11 6.05
CA GLY A 286 6.06 -0.44 5.15
C GLY A 286 5.48 0.87 4.62
N PRO A 287 6.04 1.45 3.54
CA PRO A 287 5.54 2.71 2.99
C PRO A 287 4.17 2.57 2.31
N LEU A 288 3.39 3.67 2.35
CA LEU A 288 2.13 3.85 1.64
C LEU A 288 2.39 4.27 0.18
N GLU A 289 2.26 3.33 -0.76
CA GLU A 289 2.56 3.53 -2.18
C GLU A 289 1.63 2.65 -3.05
N LEU A 290 1.76 2.70 -4.38
CA LEU A 290 0.92 1.89 -5.28
C LEU A 290 1.27 0.39 -5.25
N HIS A 291 2.53 0.02 -5.02
CA HIS A 291 3.01 -1.37 -4.96
C HIS A 291 2.58 -2.26 -6.14
N GLY A 292 2.40 -1.67 -7.33
CA GLY A 292 1.96 -2.34 -8.55
C GLY A 292 0.45 -2.33 -8.81
N GLY A 293 -0.37 -1.81 -7.89
CA GLY A 293 -1.80 -1.55 -8.09
C GLY A 293 -2.11 -0.13 -8.57
N THR A 294 -3.40 0.21 -8.63
CA THR A 294 -3.89 1.54 -9.06
C THR A 294 -4.21 2.48 -7.89
N THR A 295 -4.31 1.96 -6.66
CA THR A 295 -4.59 2.72 -5.43
C THR A 295 -3.48 2.51 -4.40
N ARG A 296 -3.26 3.49 -3.51
CA ARG A 296 -2.18 3.39 -2.50
C ARG A 296 -2.54 2.41 -1.40
N VAL A 297 -1.56 1.61 -0.98
CA VAL A 297 -1.67 0.58 0.06
C VAL A 297 -0.39 0.56 0.90
N PHE A 298 -0.50 0.23 2.20
CA PHE A 298 0.69 -0.05 3.01
C PHE A 298 1.20 -1.46 2.68
N SER A 299 2.48 -1.57 2.34
CA SER A 299 3.14 -2.88 2.31
C SER A 299 3.34 -3.44 3.72
N LEU A 300 3.58 -4.76 3.83
CA LEU A 300 4.00 -5.37 5.09
C LEU A 300 5.52 -5.51 5.14
N LEU A 301 6.14 -5.14 6.26
CA LEU A 301 7.57 -5.41 6.49
C LEU A 301 7.78 -6.89 6.82
N ALA A 302 8.97 -7.40 6.51
CA ALA A 302 9.36 -8.76 6.90
C ALA A 302 9.24 -8.97 8.42
N GLY A 303 8.54 -10.03 8.83
CA GLY A 303 8.24 -10.31 10.23
C GLY A 303 7.02 -9.56 10.78
N SER A 304 6.26 -8.88 9.92
CA SER A 304 5.00 -8.26 10.30
C SER A 304 4.04 -9.27 10.97
N PRO A 305 3.41 -8.91 12.09
CA PRO A 305 2.36 -9.72 12.72
C PRO A 305 1.10 -9.90 11.87
N ALA A 306 0.94 -9.13 10.79
CA ALA A 306 -0.16 -9.25 9.84
C ALA A 306 0.09 -10.33 8.78
N ILE A 307 1.32 -10.80 8.62
CA ILE A 307 1.64 -11.89 7.70
C ILE A 307 1.03 -13.19 8.23
N ASP A 308 0.36 -13.95 7.37
CA ASP A 308 -0.21 -15.27 7.65
C ASP A 308 -1.23 -15.27 8.82
N ALA A 309 -1.83 -14.11 9.13
CA ALA A 309 -2.66 -13.91 10.31
C ALA A 309 -4.17 -13.99 10.04
N ALA A 310 -4.59 -13.98 8.78
CA ALA A 310 -5.98 -13.95 8.38
C ALA A 310 -6.50 -15.28 7.85
N GLN A 311 -7.82 -15.44 7.82
CA GLN A 311 -8.51 -16.61 7.25
C GLN A 311 -9.76 -16.20 6.45
N GLN A 312 -10.17 -17.04 5.50
CA GLN A 312 -11.29 -16.78 4.58
C GLN A 312 -11.19 -15.38 3.93
N CYS A 313 -10.01 -15.06 3.42
CA CYS A 313 -9.76 -13.82 2.72
C CYS A 313 -10.50 -13.78 1.36
N PRO A 314 -10.79 -12.58 0.84
CA PRO A 314 -11.12 -12.40 -0.58
C PRO A 314 -10.04 -13.01 -1.49
N ALA A 315 -10.42 -13.34 -2.73
CA ALA A 315 -9.54 -14.04 -3.68
C ALA A 315 -8.28 -13.24 -4.08
N VAL A 316 -8.33 -11.92 -3.99
CA VAL A 316 -7.22 -11.01 -4.31
C VAL A 316 -7.08 -9.93 -3.24
N ASP A 317 -5.92 -9.28 -3.19
CA ASP A 317 -5.67 -8.10 -2.37
C ASP A 317 -6.05 -6.78 -3.08
N GLN A 318 -5.84 -5.62 -2.44
CA GLN A 318 -6.18 -4.30 -3.00
C GLN A 318 -5.55 -4.03 -4.37
N ARG A 319 -4.40 -4.65 -4.66
CA ARG A 319 -3.65 -4.47 -5.90
C ARG A 319 -4.11 -5.44 -6.99
N GLY A 320 -4.96 -6.41 -6.65
CA GLY A 320 -5.33 -7.53 -7.50
C GLY A 320 -4.37 -8.73 -7.40
N VAL A 321 -3.46 -8.76 -6.41
CA VAL A 321 -2.56 -9.92 -6.22
C VAL A 321 -3.36 -11.08 -5.62
N PRO A 322 -3.31 -12.30 -6.18
CA PRO A 322 -4.03 -13.46 -5.65
C PRO A 322 -3.65 -13.78 -4.21
N ARG A 323 -4.63 -14.18 -3.41
CA ARG A 323 -4.42 -14.65 -2.04
C ARG A 323 -4.69 -16.16 -1.92
N PRO A 324 -3.99 -16.87 -1.02
CA PRO A 324 -2.78 -16.44 -0.32
C PRO A 324 -1.50 -16.52 -1.20
N GLN A 325 -0.51 -15.66 -0.94
CA GLN A 325 0.87 -15.80 -1.44
C GLN A 325 1.70 -16.56 -0.40
N GLY A 326 1.33 -17.82 -0.19
CA GLY A 326 1.72 -18.57 1.00
C GLY A 326 0.51 -19.32 1.55
N SER A 327 0.52 -19.70 2.81
CA SER A 327 -0.69 -20.16 3.50
C SER A 327 -0.44 -20.08 5.00
N PRO A 328 -1.25 -19.37 5.80
CA PRO A 328 -2.49 -18.60 5.50
C PRO A 328 -2.38 -17.33 4.63
N CYS A 329 -3.44 -16.52 4.55
CA CYS A 329 -3.43 -15.19 3.92
C CYS A 329 -3.16 -14.09 4.94
N ASP A 330 -2.87 -12.88 4.47
CA ASP A 330 -2.49 -11.77 5.35
C ASP A 330 -3.68 -10.93 5.83
N SER A 331 -3.51 -10.39 7.03
CA SER A 331 -4.40 -9.36 7.56
C SER A 331 -4.17 -8.03 6.84
N GLY A 332 -5.26 -7.34 6.58
CA GLY A 332 -5.28 -6.08 5.86
C GLY A 332 -5.38 -6.25 4.34
N PRO A 333 -5.21 -5.14 3.61
CA PRO A 333 -5.49 -5.04 2.18
C PRO A 333 -4.32 -5.48 1.30
N TYR A 334 -3.18 -5.83 1.90
CA TYR A 334 -1.96 -6.22 1.20
C TYR A 334 -1.63 -7.69 1.46
N GLU A 335 -1.28 -8.42 0.41
CA GLU A 335 -0.74 -9.77 0.51
C GLU A 335 0.79 -9.78 0.32
N PHE A 336 1.51 -10.19 1.34
CA PHE A 336 2.95 -10.30 1.38
C PHE A 336 3.41 -11.52 0.57
N ALA A 337 3.84 -11.25 -0.66
CA ALA A 337 4.69 -12.19 -1.37
C ALA A 337 6.11 -12.08 -0.81
N ALA A 338 6.50 -13.00 0.08
CA ALA A 338 7.91 -13.18 0.39
C ALA A 338 8.65 -13.39 -0.95
N PRO A 339 9.83 -12.76 -1.17
CA PRO A 339 10.66 -13.17 -2.30
C PRO A 339 10.83 -14.69 -2.21
N PRO A 340 10.75 -15.43 -3.34
CA PRO A 340 10.69 -16.88 -3.32
C PRO A 340 11.77 -17.40 -2.38
N SER A 341 11.36 -18.13 -1.35
CA SER A 341 12.33 -18.74 -0.45
C SER A 341 13.27 -19.54 -1.34
N PRO A 342 14.59 -19.28 -1.30
CA PRO A 342 15.50 -20.17 -2.01
C PRO A 342 15.19 -21.60 -1.54
N PRO A 343 15.19 -22.59 -2.46
CA PRO A 343 14.84 -23.96 -2.13
C PRO A 343 15.61 -24.41 -0.88
N PRO A 344 15.03 -25.27 -0.02
CA PRO A 344 15.69 -25.73 1.20
C PRO A 344 17.05 -26.37 0.86
N GLY A 345 18.12 -25.58 0.95
CA GLY A 345 19.41 -25.91 0.35
C GLY A 345 20.46 -24.79 0.41
N ASP A 346 20.05 -23.52 0.50
CA ASP A 346 20.95 -22.37 0.31
C ASP A 346 21.79 -21.97 1.54
N SER A 347 22.36 -22.95 2.22
CA SER A 347 23.62 -22.74 2.94
C SER A 347 24.85 -22.70 2.01
N GLU A 348 24.66 -22.82 0.69
CA GLU A 348 25.74 -22.83 -0.31
C GLU A 348 26.07 -21.48 -0.97
N PHE A 349 25.20 -20.48 -0.89
CA PHE A 349 25.39 -19.17 -1.55
C PHE A 349 26.14 -18.16 -0.67
N ALA A 350 27.35 -18.53 -0.23
CA ALA A 350 28.24 -17.63 0.50
C ALA A 350 29.58 -17.46 -0.24
N MET A 351 30.12 -16.24 -0.25
CA MET A 351 31.46 -15.98 -0.78
C MET A 351 32.49 -16.86 -0.05
N LYS A 352 33.16 -17.75 -0.78
CA LYS A 352 34.12 -18.68 -0.18
C LYS A 352 35.44 -17.93 0.06
N VAL A 353 35.83 -17.85 1.34
CA VAL A 353 37.15 -17.35 1.77
C VAL A 353 38.09 -18.53 2.03
N GLY A 354 39.29 -18.51 1.45
CA GLY A 354 40.29 -19.56 1.66
C GLY A 354 40.70 -19.75 3.13
N LYS A 355 40.91 -21.01 3.54
CA LYS A 355 41.17 -21.40 4.95
C LYS A 355 42.58 -21.05 5.46
N LYS A 356 43.56 -20.92 4.56
CA LYS A 356 44.97 -20.62 4.87
C LYS A 356 45.39 -19.34 4.16
N LEU A 357 45.85 -18.35 4.92
CA LEU A 357 46.35 -17.08 4.41
C LEU A 357 47.86 -16.99 4.61
N ARG A 358 48.52 -16.23 3.74
CA ARG A 358 49.99 -16.04 3.80
C ARG A 358 50.31 -14.57 4.01
N LEU A 359 51.13 -14.28 5.03
CA LEU A 359 51.72 -12.96 5.23
C LEU A 359 53.07 -12.91 4.52
N THR A 360 53.20 -12.00 3.57
CA THR A 360 54.45 -11.79 2.83
C THR A 360 55.42 -10.90 3.59
N LYS A 361 56.73 -10.97 3.27
CA LYS A 361 57.76 -10.06 3.79
C LYS A 361 57.43 -8.57 3.54
N LYS A 362 56.63 -8.27 2.50
CA LYS A 362 56.14 -6.93 2.16
C LYS A 362 54.86 -6.52 2.92
N ARG A 363 54.50 -7.23 4.00
CA ARG A 363 53.30 -6.98 4.84
C ARG A 363 51.97 -7.00 4.07
N VAL A 364 51.89 -7.87 3.07
CA VAL A 364 50.66 -8.09 2.27
C VAL A 364 50.11 -9.47 2.59
N ILE A 365 48.80 -9.52 2.84
CA ILE A 365 48.01 -10.75 2.89
C ILE A 365 47.14 -10.81 1.64
N ARG A 366 47.22 -11.91 0.88
CA ARG A 366 46.31 -12.16 -0.24
C ARG A 366 45.16 -13.03 0.23
N VAL A 367 43.94 -12.49 0.18
CA VAL A 367 42.72 -13.19 0.57
C VAL A 367 42.04 -13.71 -0.70
N PRO A 368 42.04 -15.03 -0.96
CA PRO A 368 41.29 -15.60 -2.07
C PRO A 368 39.81 -15.52 -1.73
N LEU A 369 39.06 -14.84 -2.59
CA LEU A 369 37.61 -14.71 -2.55
C LEU A 369 37.03 -15.32 -3.82
N THR A 370 36.01 -16.16 -3.69
CA THR A 370 35.32 -16.79 -4.82
C THR A 370 33.87 -16.33 -4.88
N CYS A 371 33.50 -15.75 -6.01
CA CYS A 371 32.11 -15.44 -6.35
C CYS A 371 31.45 -16.76 -6.83
N PRO A 372 30.31 -17.19 -6.24
CA PRO A 372 29.65 -18.43 -6.66
C PRO A 372 29.36 -18.46 -8.16
N ALA A 373 29.38 -19.64 -8.78
CA ALA A 373 29.01 -19.80 -10.19
C ALA A 373 27.52 -19.57 -10.43
N SER A 374 26.72 -19.78 -9.39
CA SER A 374 25.27 -19.59 -9.35
C SER A 374 24.83 -18.14 -9.08
N GLU A 375 25.76 -17.18 -9.11
CA GLU A 375 25.44 -15.75 -8.96
C GLU A 375 24.69 -15.23 -10.19
N VAL A 376 23.46 -14.78 -9.98
CA VAL A 376 22.54 -14.35 -11.05
C VAL A 376 22.80 -12.90 -11.46
N SER A 377 23.37 -12.08 -10.56
CA SER A 377 23.61 -10.65 -10.80
C SER A 377 25.09 -10.24 -10.66
N PRO A 378 26.02 -10.80 -11.47
CA PRO A 378 27.43 -10.49 -11.35
C PRO A 378 27.76 -9.04 -11.78
N PRO A 379 28.89 -8.47 -11.29
CA PRO A 379 29.91 -9.13 -10.48
C PRO A 379 29.69 -8.94 -8.98
N CYS A 380 30.23 -9.87 -8.19
CA CYS A 380 30.36 -9.73 -6.74
C CYS A 380 31.35 -8.61 -6.39
N ARG A 381 30.87 -7.48 -5.85
CA ARG A 381 31.67 -6.32 -5.46
C ARG A 381 31.69 -6.17 -3.96
N GLY A 382 32.72 -5.52 -3.40
CA GLY A 382 32.72 -5.29 -1.97
C GLY A 382 34.05 -4.90 -1.36
N ARG A 383 34.17 -5.11 -0.05
CA ARG A 383 35.34 -4.77 0.75
C ARG A 383 35.73 -5.89 1.70
N VAL A 384 37.01 -6.23 1.71
CA VAL A 384 37.62 -7.11 2.70
C VAL A 384 38.38 -6.30 3.75
N ARG A 385 38.20 -6.70 5.02
CA ARG A 385 38.91 -6.17 6.19
C ARG A 385 39.52 -7.32 6.98
N ILE A 386 40.78 -7.17 7.36
CA ILE A 386 41.46 -8.09 8.29
C ILE A 386 41.50 -7.38 9.64
N GLY A 387 41.00 -8.03 10.68
CA GLY A 387 41.07 -7.50 12.04
C GLY A 387 42.52 -7.34 12.51
N ASN A 388 42.72 -6.52 13.54
CA ASN A 388 44.04 -6.32 14.12
C ASN A 388 44.62 -7.66 14.57
N LEU A 389 45.87 -7.92 14.17
CA LEU A 389 46.57 -9.13 14.56
C LEU A 389 47.46 -8.81 15.77
N PRO A 390 47.20 -9.39 16.96
CA PRO A 390 48.12 -9.32 18.07
C PRO A 390 49.34 -10.20 17.78
N LEU A 391 50.53 -9.60 17.87
CA LEU A 391 51.82 -10.28 17.83
C LEU A 391 52.37 -10.27 19.25
N ARG A 392 52.53 -11.46 19.84
CA ARG A 392 53.24 -11.63 21.11
C ARG A 392 54.70 -11.93 20.79
N PHE A 393 55.60 -11.23 21.47
CA PHE A 393 57.03 -11.51 21.52
C PHE A 393 57.34 -11.98 22.95
N ASP A 394 58.42 -12.72 23.15
CA ASP A 394 58.87 -13.07 24.51
C ASP A 394 59.21 -11.76 25.26
N GLY A 395 58.29 -11.35 26.13
CA GLY A 395 58.29 -10.06 26.85
C GLY A 395 56.87 -9.51 27.08
N PRO A 396 56.68 -8.51 27.98
CA PRO A 396 55.35 -8.04 28.39
C PRO A 396 54.61 -7.19 27.34
N HIS A 397 55.21 -6.89 26.19
CA HIS A 397 54.65 -5.99 25.19
C HIS A 397 53.91 -6.74 24.07
N THR A 398 52.61 -6.46 23.89
CA THR A 398 51.82 -6.94 22.74
C THR A 398 51.77 -5.87 21.64
N LEU A 399 52.33 -6.16 20.47
CA LEU A 399 52.25 -5.27 19.30
C LEU A 399 51.05 -5.67 18.44
N GLN A 400 50.24 -4.69 18.01
CA GLN A 400 49.11 -4.95 17.10
C GLN A 400 49.44 -4.53 15.67
N MET A 401 49.46 -5.49 14.75
CA MET A 401 49.58 -5.18 13.33
C MET A 401 48.21 -4.87 12.74
N ARG A 402 48.07 -3.65 12.19
CA ARG A 402 46.85 -3.19 11.52
C ARG A 402 46.92 -3.44 10.02
N PHE A 403 45.77 -3.72 9.42
CA PHE A 403 45.61 -3.87 7.97
C PHE A 403 44.61 -2.85 7.44
N LEU A 404 44.90 -2.31 6.26
CA LEU A 404 43.96 -1.49 5.51
C LEU A 404 42.82 -2.35 4.98
N SER A 405 41.69 -1.74 4.63
CA SER A 405 40.66 -2.42 3.86
C SER A 405 40.99 -2.45 2.37
N ALA A 406 40.59 -3.49 1.65
CA ALA A 406 40.75 -3.56 0.19
C ALA A 406 39.40 -3.79 -0.49
N ARG A 407 39.16 -3.13 -1.63
CA ARG A 407 37.98 -3.36 -2.48
C ARG A 407 38.21 -4.51 -3.44
N PHE A 408 37.14 -5.15 -3.88
CA PHE A 408 37.17 -6.17 -4.93
C PHE A 408 35.94 -6.10 -5.84
N SER A 409 36.09 -6.72 -7.01
CA SER A 409 35.04 -7.02 -7.99
C SER A 409 35.45 -8.34 -8.66
N ILE A 410 34.55 -9.32 -8.65
CA ILE A 410 34.81 -10.71 -9.08
C ILE A 410 33.61 -11.20 -9.90
N PRO A 411 33.79 -11.64 -11.15
CA PRO A 411 32.73 -12.25 -11.95
C PRO A 411 32.23 -13.57 -11.34
N ALA A 412 31.01 -13.98 -11.71
CA ALA A 412 30.43 -15.26 -11.31
C ALA A 412 31.38 -16.44 -11.62
N GLY A 413 31.49 -17.37 -10.67
CA GLY A 413 32.31 -18.59 -10.78
C GLY A 413 33.83 -18.36 -10.75
N LYS A 414 34.31 -17.12 -10.60
CA LYS A 414 35.75 -16.80 -10.57
C LYS A 414 36.26 -16.60 -9.14
N THR A 415 37.56 -16.86 -8.97
CA THR A 415 38.29 -16.60 -7.72
C THR A 415 39.32 -15.51 -7.93
N LYS A 416 39.35 -14.52 -7.03
CA LYS A 416 40.35 -13.43 -7.05
C LYS A 416 41.09 -13.35 -5.71
N ALA A 417 42.41 -13.27 -5.77
CA ALA A 417 43.26 -13.06 -4.60
C ALA A 417 43.40 -11.56 -4.30
N VAL A 418 42.60 -11.05 -3.36
CA VAL A 418 42.56 -9.63 -3.00
C VAL A 418 43.70 -9.29 -2.05
N ALA A 419 44.55 -8.33 -2.42
CA ALA A 419 45.71 -7.93 -1.64
C ALA A 419 45.34 -6.91 -0.56
N VAL A 420 45.52 -7.30 0.70
CA VAL A 420 45.30 -6.47 1.89
C VAL A 420 46.65 -6.10 2.51
N LYS A 421 46.95 -4.80 2.60
CA LYS A 421 48.26 -4.30 3.01
C LYS A 421 48.23 -3.73 4.43
N SER A 422 49.32 -3.89 5.17
CA SER A 422 49.57 -3.13 6.41
C SER A 422 50.24 -1.78 6.09
N PRO A 423 49.86 -0.66 6.73
CA PRO A 423 50.51 0.64 6.53
C PRO A 423 52.01 0.64 6.87
N ARG A 424 52.79 1.46 6.18
CA ARG A 424 54.23 1.64 6.47
C ARG A 424 54.49 2.23 7.86
N SER A 425 53.58 3.07 8.36
CA SER A 425 53.63 3.69 9.70
C SER A 425 53.52 2.70 10.86
N THR A 426 53.14 1.45 10.59
CA THR A 426 53.14 0.38 11.59
C THR A 426 54.61 -0.02 11.87
N ARG A 427 55.25 0.58 12.89
CA ARG A 427 56.62 0.23 13.34
C ARG A 427 56.62 -1.12 14.04
N ILE A 428 56.63 -2.21 13.26
CA ILE A 428 56.69 -3.57 13.78
C ILE A 428 57.75 -4.36 13.00
N HIS A 429 58.74 -4.89 13.72
CA HIS A 429 59.59 -5.96 13.21
C HIS A 429 58.76 -7.25 13.23
N LEU A 430 58.47 -7.83 12.07
CA LEU A 430 57.75 -9.10 12.02
C LEU A 430 58.63 -10.18 12.68
N PRO A 431 58.11 -11.06 13.57
CA PRO A 431 58.90 -12.09 14.25
C PRO A 431 59.62 -13.01 13.25
N THR A 432 60.96 -13.09 13.30
CA THR A 432 61.78 -13.85 12.33
C THR A 432 61.41 -15.32 12.23
N GLU A 433 60.82 -15.89 13.28
CA GLU A 433 60.35 -17.27 13.33
C GLU A 433 59.05 -17.53 12.54
N ARG A 434 58.92 -18.75 12.02
CA ARG A 434 57.72 -19.19 11.30
C ARG A 434 56.59 -19.46 12.30
N GLY A 435 55.67 -18.50 12.41
CA GLY A 435 54.49 -18.63 13.25
C GLY A 435 53.20 -18.99 12.49
N THR A 436 52.23 -19.52 13.25
CA THR A 436 50.83 -19.62 12.84
C THR A 436 49.99 -18.71 13.71
N TRP A 437 49.20 -17.81 13.10
CA TRP A 437 48.26 -16.95 13.81
C TRP A 437 46.83 -17.17 13.36
N LYS A 438 45.85 -16.97 14.24
CA LYS A 438 44.44 -16.88 13.85
C LYS A 438 44.09 -15.42 13.61
N VAL A 439 43.71 -15.07 12.38
CA VAL A 439 43.22 -13.74 12.04
C VAL A 439 41.71 -13.73 11.85
N LEU A 440 41.07 -12.65 12.27
CA LEU A 440 39.66 -12.41 12.03
C LEU A 440 39.47 -11.76 10.66
N LEU A 441 38.67 -12.38 9.80
CA LEU A 441 38.29 -11.81 8.51
C LEU A 441 36.84 -11.30 8.57
N ARG A 442 36.64 -10.11 8.01
CA ARG A 442 35.31 -9.58 7.71
C ARG A 442 35.28 -9.24 6.22
N VAL A 443 34.31 -9.82 5.52
CA VAL A 443 34.09 -9.53 4.10
C VAL A 443 32.65 -9.13 3.93
N ALA A 444 32.45 -7.92 3.41
CA ALA A 444 31.14 -7.43 3.01
C ALA A 444 31.12 -7.33 1.48
N ALA A 445 30.07 -7.85 0.87
CA ALA A 445 29.86 -7.90 -0.56
C ALA A 445 28.44 -7.47 -0.94
N GLU A 446 28.30 -7.03 -2.17
CA GLU A 446 27.04 -6.77 -2.85
C GLU A 446 27.13 -7.24 -4.31
N ASP A 447 26.01 -7.67 -4.87
CA ASP A 447 25.88 -7.99 -6.29
C ASP A 447 25.42 -6.75 -7.10
N ALA A 448 25.19 -6.89 -8.40
CA ALA A 448 24.72 -5.79 -9.25
C ALA A 448 23.25 -5.40 -8.98
N ALA A 449 22.47 -6.29 -8.37
CA ALA A 449 21.07 -6.06 -7.99
C ALA A 449 20.94 -5.38 -6.60
N GLY A 450 22.05 -5.17 -5.89
CA GLY A 450 22.07 -4.52 -4.58
C GLY A 450 21.86 -5.47 -3.40
N ASN A 451 21.84 -6.80 -3.63
CA ASN A 451 21.76 -7.78 -2.57
C ASN A 451 23.06 -7.78 -1.77
N LYS A 452 22.97 -7.66 -0.44
CA LYS A 452 24.14 -7.50 0.45
C LYS A 452 24.40 -8.76 1.26
N TRP A 453 25.68 -9.07 1.41
CA TRP A 453 26.14 -10.31 2.04
C TRP A 453 27.36 -10.02 2.90
N GLU A 454 27.32 -10.48 4.15
CA GLU A 454 28.42 -10.27 5.09
C GLU A 454 28.89 -11.61 5.67
N VAL A 455 30.08 -12.05 5.25
CA VAL A 455 30.75 -13.17 5.90
C VAL A 455 31.39 -12.63 7.18
N ARG A 456 30.62 -12.66 8.27
CA ARG A 456 31.08 -12.22 9.59
C ARG A 456 31.96 -13.30 10.23
N LYS A 457 33.21 -12.95 10.48
CA LYS A 457 34.12 -13.61 11.43
C LYS A 457 34.55 -15.04 11.07
N LYS A 458 35.27 -15.22 9.96
CA LYS A 458 36.03 -16.47 9.72
C LYS A 458 37.41 -16.38 10.36
N ARG A 459 37.78 -17.35 11.21
CA ARG A 459 39.15 -17.50 11.73
C ARG A 459 40.00 -18.19 10.66
N ALA A 460 40.97 -17.50 10.08
CA ALA A 460 41.88 -18.09 9.10
C ALA A 460 43.27 -18.29 9.69
N ARG A 461 43.94 -19.36 9.27
CA ARG A 461 45.32 -19.65 9.65
C ARG A 461 46.26 -18.79 8.83
N LEU A 462 46.91 -17.81 9.44
CA LEU A 462 47.95 -16.98 8.83
C LEU A 462 49.30 -17.64 9.04
N ILE A 463 50.04 -17.88 7.95
CA ILE A 463 51.37 -18.49 7.98
C ILE A 463 52.37 -17.48 7.39
N ARG A 464 53.46 -17.19 8.11
CA ARG A 464 54.61 -16.46 7.56
C ARG A 464 55.52 -17.46 6.84
N ARG A 465 55.93 -17.13 5.61
CA ARG A 465 56.88 -17.95 4.84
C ARG A 465 58.29 -17.40 4.92
#